data_AF-A0A0R3FR70-F1
#
_entry.id   AF-A0A0R3FR70-F1
#
_cell.length_a   1.000
_cell.length_b   1.000
_cell.length_c   1.000
_cell.angle_alpha   90.00
_cell.angle_beta   90.00
_cell.angle_gamma   90.00
#
_symmetry.space_group_name_H-M   'P 1'
#
loop_
_entity.id
_entity.type
_entity.pdbx_description
1 polymer ?
#
loop_
_entity_poly.entity_id
_entity_poly.type
_entity_poly.pdbx_seq_one_letter_code
_entity_poly.pdbx_strand_id
1 'polypeptide(L)'
;MRWVYVTGLLIIVGVFISDVWFTIDYRLGANLSLIFAAVFVTAFTLLYGLRSRPGSNRIGKVFLVKSVVLALVLWQIVLASWWDAEFPLRQQVRYIIYTLGAIVYIPMLISLWREQQRDRKQPGPEHHDE
;
A
#
# COMPACT_ATOMS: atom_id res chain seq x y z
N MET A 1 15.87 8.15 8.43
CA MET A 1 14.48 7.64 8.30
C MET A 1 13.47 8.43 9.11
N ARG A 2 13.61 8.61 10.44
CA ARG A 2 12.64 9.39 11.27
C ARG A 2 12.36 10.80 10.73
N TRP A 3 13.39 11.50 10.23
CA TRP A 3 13.27 12.82 9.65
C TRP A 3 12.34 12.91 8.43
N VAL A 4 12.24 11.87 7.60
CA VAL A 4 11.38 11.88 6.41
C VAL A 4 9.90 11.93 6.79
N TYR A 5 9.51 11.22 7.84
CA TYR A 5 8.13 11.23 8.35
C TYR A 5 7.79 12.57 9.02
N VAL A 6 8.73 13.15 9.76
CA VAL A 6 8.57 14.47 10.40
C VAL A 6 8.43 15.56 9.34
N THR A 7 9.28 15.54 8.31
CA THR A 7 9.18 16.48 7.19
C THR A 7 7.86 16.32 6.44
N GLY A 8 7.41 15.08 6.19
CA GLY A 8 6.11 14.82 5.57
C GLY A 8 4.94 15.36 6.39
N LEU A 9 4.96 15.17 7.71
CA LEU A 9 3.95 15.71 8.62
C LEU A 9 3.93 17.25 8.60
N LEU A 10 5.11 17.88 8.65
CA LEU A 10 5.26 19.34 8.61
C LEU A 10 4.77 19.93 7.29
N ILE A 11 4.97 19.24 6.16
CA ILE A 11 4.43 19.66 4.87
C ILE A 11 2.90 19.62 4.88
N ILE A 12 2.29 18.53 5.40
CA ILE A 12 0.83 18.42 5.50
C ILE A 12 0.27 19.57 6.37
N VAL A 13 0.84 19.78 7.56
CA VAL A 13 0.41 20.85 8.47
C VAL A 13 0.62 22.23 7.85
N GLY A 14 1.76 22.44 7.18
CA GLY A 14 2.07 23.69 6.48
C GLY A 14 1.09 24.02 5.35
N VAL A 15 0.63 23.02 4.59
CA VAL A 15 -0.40 23.19 3.55
C VAL A 15 -1.73 23.65 4.17
N PHE A 16 -2.17 23.04 5.28
CA PHE A 16 -3.39 23.49 5.96
C PHE A 16 -3.28 24.90 6.56
N ILE A 17 -2.11 25.27 7.09
CA ILE A 17 -1.88 26.62 7.63
C ILE A 17 -1.83 27.66 6.48
N SER A 18 -1.27 27.27 5.33
CA SER A 18 -1.18 28.12 4.14
C SER A 18 -2.55 28.50 3.58
N ASP A 19 -3.57 27.65 3.75
CA ASP A 19 -4.92 27.89 3.24
C ASP A 19 -5.65 29.06 3.93
N VAL A 20 -5.15 29.50 5.10
CA VAL A 20 -5.62 30.72 5.76
C VAL A 20 -5.32 31.97 4.93
N TRP A 21 -4.25 31.92 4.12
CA TRP A 21 -3.73 33.06 3.37
C TRP A 21 -3.84 32.91 1.85
N PHE A 22 -3.88 31.68 1.34
CA PHE A 22 -3.96 31.35 -0.09
C PHE A 22 -5.07 30.35 -0.33
N THR A 23 -5.95 30.57 -1.30
CA THR A 23 -6.93 29.55 -1.71
C THR A 23 -6.21 28.34 -2.31
N ILE A 24 -6.05 27.27 -1.54
CA ILE A 24 -5.36 26.06 -2.00
C ILE A 24 -6.36 25.14 -2.70
N ASP A 25 -6.00 24.68 -3.90
CA ASP A 25 -6.72 23.60 -4.57
C ASP A 25 -6.33 22.25 -3.97
N TYR A 26 -7.04 21.87 -2.92
CA TYR A 26 -6.88 20.58 -2.25
C TYR A 26 -7.16 19.38 -3.17
N ARG A 27 -8.01 19.52 -4.20
CA ARG A 27 -8.30 18.46 -5.16
C ARG A 27 -7.06 18.17 -6.00
N LEU A 28 -6.39 19.21 -6.48
CA LEU A 28 -5.16 19.09 -7.25
C LEU A 28 -4.02 18.50 -6.39
N GLY A 29 -3.86 18.98 -5.16
CA GLY A 29 -2.86 18.44 -4.21
C GLY A 29 -3.08 16.96 -3.86
N ALA A 30 -4.33 16.56 -3.64
CA ALA A 30 -4.69 15.16 -3.37
C ALA A 30 -4.44 14.25 -4.60
N ASN A 31 -4.80 14.71 -5.80
CA ASN A 31 -4.58 13.96 -7.05
C ASN A 31 -3.07 13.75 -7.33
N LEU A 32 -2.24 14.78 -7.12
CA LEU A 32 -0.79 14.67 -7.25
C LEU A 32 -0.20 13.71 -6.21
N SER A 33 -0.60 13.84 -4.95
CA SER A 33 -0.16 12.94 -3.88
C SER A 33 -0.49 11.48 -4.19
N LEU A 34 -1.67 11.24 -4.77
CA LEU A 34 -2.11 9.91 -5.21
C LEU A 34 -1.24 9.36 -6.34
N ILE A 35 -0.86 10.19 -7.32
CA ILE A 35 0.09 9.79 -8.39
C ILE A 35 1.43 9.38 -7.79
N PHE A 36 2.00 10.19 -6.89
CA PHE A 36 3.27 9.85 -6.24
C PHE A 36 3.18 8.55 -5.45
N ALA A 37 2.08 8.33 -4.72
CA ALA A 37 1.84 7.07 -4.02
C ALA A 37 1.78 5.88 -4.98
N ALA A 38 1.04 6.00 -6.09
CA ALA A 38 0.95 4.96 -7.12
C ALA A 38 2.34 4.64 -7.70
N VAL A 39 3.12 5.65 -8.07
CA VAL A 39 4.47 5.50 -8.62
C VAL A 39 5.40 4.83 -7.62
N PHE A 40 5.43 5.26 -6.36
CA PHE A 40 6.30 4.66 -5.35
C PHE A 40 5.94 3.21 -5.05
N VAL A 41 4.64 2.88 -4.95
CA VAL A 41 4.20 1.50 -4.73
C VAL A 41 4.53 0.64 -5.95
N THR A 42 4.37 1.13 -7.18
CA THR A 42 4.78 0.42 -8.39
C THR A 42 6.28 0.20 -8.43
N ALA A 43 7.08 1.25 -8.18
CA ALA A 43 8.53 1.15 -8.16
C ALA A 43 9.02 0.15 -7.10
N PHE A 44 8.45 0.21 -5.89
CA PHE A 44 8.72 -0.77 -4.84
C PHE A 44 8.36 -2.18 -5.29
N THR A 45 7.18 -2.37 -5.89
CA THR A 45 6.71 -3.68 -6.36
C THR A 45 7.64 -4.25 -7.43
N LEU A 46 8.08 -3.44 -8.39
CA LEU A 46 9.01 -3.84 -9.44
C LEU A 46 10.39 -4.16 -8.87
N LEU A 47 10.95 -3.28 -8.02
CA LEU A 47 12.24 -3.51 -7.37
C LEU A 47 12.21 -4.77 -6.51
N TYR A 48 11.16 -4.97 -5.72
CA TYR A 48 10.97 -6.17 -4.92
C TYR A 48 10.84 -7.41 -5.82
N GLY A 49 9.94 -7.39 -6.79
CA GLY A 49 9.71 -8.53 -7.69
C GLY A 49 10.94 -8.94 -8.50
N LEU A 50 11.69 -7.97 -9.05
CA LEU A 50 12.86 -8.23 -9.87
C LEU A 50 14.10 -8.58 -9.04
N ARG A 51 14.31 -7.94 -7.89
CA ARG A 51 15.55 -8.08 -7.11
C ARG A 51 15.46 -9.14 -6.01
N SER A 52 14.29 -9.37 -5.41
CA SER A 52 14.20 -10.09 -4.13
C SER A 52 13.90 -11.59 -4.23
N ARG A 53 13.92 -12.20 -5.42
CA ARG A 53 13.56 -13.63 -5.64
C ARG A 53 12.36 -14.07 -4.75
N PRO A 54 11.18 -13.46 -4.94
CA PRO A 54 10.01 -13.63 -4.07
C PRO A 54 9.49 -15.08 -3.97
N GLY A 55 9.94 -15.98 -4.86
CA GLY A 55 9.63 -17.41 -4.82
C GLY A 55 10.40 -18.22 -3.77
N SER A 56 11.47 -17.68 -3.17
CA SER A 56 12.28 -18.42 -2.18
C SER A 56 11.58 -18.62 -0.83
N ASN A 57 10.59 -17.77 -0.51
CA ASN A 57 9.85 -17.88 0.75
C ASN A 57 8.36 -17.61 0.53
N ARG A 58 7.48 -18.44 1.09
CA ARG A 58 6.02 -18.37 0.86
C ARG A 58 5.43 -17.01 1.22
N ILE A 59 5.99 -16.37 2.25
CA ILE A 59 5.62 -15.02 2.71
C ILE A 59 5.99 -13.95 1.68
N GLY A 60 7.14 -14.08 1.01
CA GLY A 60 7.60 -13.13 -0.01
C GLY A 60 6.68 -13.08 -1.23
N LYS A 61 6.16 -14.24 -1.65
CA LYS A 61 5.16 -14.32 -2.72
C LYS A 61 3.86 -13.60 -2.34
N VAL A 62 3.34 -13.83 -1.13
CA VAL A 62 2.11 -13.18 -0.64
C VAL A 62 2.30 -11.66 -0.56
N PHE A 63 3.45 -11.21 -0.07
CA PHE A 63 3.77 -9.79 0.03
C PHE A 63 3.89 -9.11 -1.35
N LEU A 64 4.45 -9.81 -2.35
CA LEU A 64 4.49 -9.32 -3.72
C LEU A 64 3.08 -9.19 -4.30
N VAL A 65 2.23 -10.22 -4.17
CA VAL A 65 0.86 -10.17 -4.71
C VAL A 65 0.08 -9.02 -4.07
N LYS A 66 0.19 -8.81 -2.74
CA LYS A 66 -0.40 -7.65 -2.08
C LYS A 66 0.08 -6.33 -2.69
N SER A 67 1.39 -6.19 -2.93
CA SER A 67 1.97 -4.96 -3.45
C SER A 67 1.52 -4.67 -4.90
N VAL A 68 1.42 -5.72 -5.74
CA VAL A 68 0.85 -5.63 -7.09
C VAL A 68 -0.60 -5.19 -7.04
N VAL A 69 -1.43 -5.82 -6.20
CA VAL A 69 -2.84 -5.44 -6.09
C VAL A 69 -2.99 -4.02 -5.58
N LEU A 70 -2.21 -3.60 -4.60
CA LEU A 70 -2.21 -2.22 -4.11
C LEU A 70 -1.81 -1.23 -5.21
N ALA A 71 -0.80 -1.54 -6.02
CA ALA A 71 -0.43 -0.71 -7.16
C ALA A 71 -1.59 -0.56 -8.15
N LEU A 72 -2.28 -1.67 -8.49
CA LEU A 72 -3.44 -1.65 -9.38
C LEU A 72 -4.59 -0.81 -8.83
N VAL A 73 -4.89 -0.94 -7.53
CA VAL A 73 -5.89 -0.11 -6.85
C VAL A 73 -5.53 1.38 -6.96
N LEU A 74 -4.28 1.74 -6.65
CA LEU A 74 -3.85 3.14 -6.69
C LEU A 74 -3.93 3.73 -8.10
N TRP A 75 -3.48 3.00 -9.12
CA TRP A 75 -3.60 3.43 -10.51
C TRP A 75 -5.06 3.56 -10.96
N GLN A 76 -5.94 2.68 -10.51
CA GLN A 76 -7.37 2.82 -10.79
C GLN A 76 -7.97 4.07 -10.14
N ILE A 77 -7.59 4.40 -8.91
CA ILE A 77 -8.06 5.62 -8.24
C ILE A 77 -7.49 6.86 -8.93
N VAL A 78 -6.22 6.85 -9.36
CA VAL A 78 -5.62 7.93 -10.17
C VAL A 78 -6.42 8.12 -11.45
N LEU A 79 -6.63 7.08 -12.24
CA LEU A 79 -7.40 7.18 -13.47
C LEU A 79 -8.82 7.70 -13.22
N ALA A 80 -9.46 7.25 -12.15
CA ALA A 80 -10.79 7.72 -11.76
C ALA A 80 -10.82 9.17 -11.23
N SER A 81 -9.71 9.71 -10.72
CA SER A 81 -9.65 11.09 -10.20
C SER A 81 -9.46 12.13 -11.29
N TRP A 82 -8.88 11.75 -12.42
CA TRP A 82 -8.65 12.62 -13.58
C TRP A 82 -9.77 12.52 -14.63
N TRP A 83 -10.50 11.41 -14.68
CA TRP A 83 -11.61 11.23 -15.61
C TRP A 83 -12.95 11.55 -14.95
N ASP A 84 -13.46 12.78 -15.15
CA ASP A 84 -14.74 13.26 -14.59
C ASP A 84 -15.98 12.66 -15.28
N ALA A 85 -15.82 12.03 -16.46
CA ALA A 85 -16.94 11.58 -17.29
C ALA A 85 -16.81 10.11 -17.71
N GLU A 86 -17.75 9.28 -17.22
CA GLU A 86 -18.26 8.06 -17.89
C GLU A 86 -17.27 7.19 -18.68
N PHE A 87 -16.11 6.83 -18.11
CA PHE A 87 -15.30 5.81 -18.79
C PHE A 87 -16.04 4.47 -18.76
N PRO A 88 -16.31 3.86 -19.93
CA PRO A 88 -16.97 2.56 -19.99
C PRO A 88 -16.13 1.55 -19.22
N LEU A 89 -16.78 0.67 -18.47
CA LEU A 89 -16.17 -0.36 -17.60
C LEU A 89 -15.66 0.12 -16.22
N ARG A 90 -15.81 1.40 -15.82
CA ARG A 90 -15.34 1.88 -14.50
C ARG A 90 -15.83 1.02 -13.32
N GLN A 91 -17.12 0.68 -13.31
CA GLN A 91 -17.71 -0.09 -12.23
C GLN A 91 -17.22 -1.55 -12.24
N GLN A 92 -17.07 -2.14 -13.42
CA GLN A 92 -16.55 -3.48 -13.62
C GLN A 92 -15.09 -3.57 -13.17
N VAL A 93 -14.24 -2.62 -13.59
CA VAL A 93 -12.83 -2.55 -13.17
C VAL A 93 -12.71 -2.34 -11.66
N ARG A 94 -13.50 -1.43 -11.07
CA ARG A 94 -13.54 -1.24 -9.62
C ARG A 94 -13.94 -2.52 -8.88
N TYR A 95 -14.99 -3.19 -9.35
CA TYR A 95 -15.48 -4.43 -8.76
C TYR A 95 -14.43 -5.53 -8.82
N ILE A 96 -13.78 -5.73 -9.99
CA ILE A 96 -12.72 -6.71 -10.16
C ILE A 96 -11.56 -6.42 -9.23
N ILE A 97 -11.04 -5.18 -9.22
CA ILE A 97 -9.90 -4.81 -8.39
C ILE A 97 -10.21 -4.98 -6.90
N TYR A 98 -11.38 -4.54 -6.43
CA TYR A 98 -11.74 -4.62 -5.01
C TYR A 98 -11.98 -6.06 -4.57
N THR A 99 -12.66 -6.85 -5.40
CA THR A 99 -12.89 -8.28 -5.14
C THR A 99 -11.58 -9.06 -5.13
N LEU A 100 -10.70 -8.79 -6.09
CA LEU A 100 -9.39 -9.43 -6.18
C LEU A 100 -8.48 -9.01 -5.01
N GLY A 101 -8.56 -7.75 -4.57
CA GLY A 101 -7.98 -7.29 -3.31
C GLY A 101 -8.47 -8.09 -2.11
N ALA A 102 -9.78 -8.19 -1.92
CA ALA A 102 -10.34 -8.96 -0.82
C ALA A 102 -9.88 -10.42 -0.85
N ILE A 103 -9.92 -11.07 -2.02
CA ILE A 103 -9.46 -12.46 -2.20
C ILE A 103 -7.99 -12.62 -1.85
N VAL A 104 -7.11 -11.69 -2.25
CA VAL A 104 -5.67 -11.74 -1.95
C VAL A 104 -5.38 -11.56 -0.46
N TYR A 105 -6.20 -10.79 0.27
CA TYR A 105 -6.03 -10.63 1.71
C TYR A 105 -6.42 -11.87 2.53
N ILE A 106 -7.33 -12.72 2.03
CA ILE A 106 -7.74 -13.95 2.72
C ILE A 106 -6.55 -14.88 3.06
N PRO A 107 -5.73 -15.35 2.09
CA PRO A 107 -4.59 -16.21 2.39
C PRO A 107 -3.52 -15.48 3.20
N MET A 108 -3.41 -14.16 3.08
CA MET A 108 -2.47 -13.36 3.88
C MET A 108 -2.88 -13.33 5.36
N LEU A 109 -4.16 -13.13 5.65
CA LEU A 109 -4.70 -13.20 7.01
C LEU A 109 -4.49 -14.60 7.62
N ILE A 110 -4.78 -15.64 6.83
CA ILE A 110 -4.60 -17.03 7.28
C ILE A 110 -3.11 -17.32 7.57
N SER A 111 -2.20 -16.84 6.72
CA SER A 111 -0.75 -17.01 6.93
C SER A 111 -0.30 -16.31 8.21
N LEU A 112 -0.69 -15.05 8.39
CA LEU A 112 -0.33 -14.25 9.55
C LEU A 112 -0.87 -14.87 10.84
N TRP A 113 -2.13 -15.32 10.82
CA TRP A 113 -2.76 -15.98 11.96
C TRP A 113 -2.05 -17.29 12.34
N ARG A 114 -1.62 -18.08 11.34
CA ARG A 114 -0.85 -19.31 11.57
C ARG A 114 0.55 -19.04 12.11
N GLU A 115 1.23 -18.02 11.60
CA GLU A 115 2.54 -17.58 12.10
C GLU A 115 2.43 -17.16 13.58
N GLN A 116 1.48 -16.28 13.89
CA GLN A 116 1.24 -15.80 15.25
C GLN A 116 0.85 -16.93 16.23
N GLN A 117 0.13 -17.95 15.78
CA GLN A 117 -0.16 -19.13 16.60
C GLN A 117 1.05 -20.03 16.83
N ARG A 118 2.00 -20.09 15.89
CA ARG A 118 3.23 -20.87 16.04
C ARG A 118 4.17 -20.22 17.04
N ASP A 119 4.35 -18.90 16.95
CA ASP A 119 5.16 -18.15 17.91
C ASP A 119 4.60 -18.24 19.33
N ARG A 120 3.27 -18.22 19.50
CA ARG A 120 2.63 -18.41 20.82
C ARG A 120 2.78 -19.82 21.39
N LYS A 121 3.08 -20.81 20.55
CA LYS A 121 3.27 -22.22 20.97
C LYS A 121 4.73 -22.57 21.25
N GLN A 122 5.67 -21.67 20.98
CA GLN A 122 7.05 -21.79 21.44
C GLN A 122 7.23 -20.84 22.64
N PRO A 123 7.13 -21.32 23.89
CA PRO A 123 7.74 -20.61 25.00
C PRO A 123 9.22 -20.45 24.63
N GLY A 124 9.73 -19.22 24.68
CA GLY A 124 11.14 -18.96 24.37
C GLY A 124 12.04 -19.91 25.14
N PRO A 125 13.18 -20.34 24.59
CA PRO A 125 14.11 -21.19 25.29
C PRO A 125 14.40 -20.53 26.64
N GLU A 126 13.99 -21.23 27.71
CA GLU A 126 14.42 -20.92 29.06
C GLU A 126 15.93 -20.72 28.99
N HIS A 127 16.37 -19.61 29.59
CA HIS A 127 17.78 -19.31 29.83
C HIS A 127 18.29 -20.35 30.84
N HIS A 128 18.49 -21.57 30.35
CA HIS A 128 19.35 -22.57 30.94
C HIS A 128 20.71 -22.32 30.32
N ASP A 129 21.64 -21.93 31.17
CA ASP A 129 23.11 -22.03 31.11
C ASP A 129 23.59 -20.99 32.15
N GLU A 130 23.52 -21.35 33.43
CA GLU A 130 24.68 -21.70 34.29
C GLU A 130 25.46 -20.49 34.80
#